data_AF-A0A3S4U6J0-F1
#
_entry.id   AF-A0A3S4U6J0-F1
#
_cell.length_a   1.000
_cell.length_b   1.000
_cell.length_c   1.000
_cell.angle_alpha   90.00
_cell.angle_beta   90.00
_cell.angle_gamma   90.00
#
_symmetry.space_group_name_H-M   'P 1'
#
loop_
_entity.id
_entity.type
_entity.pdbx_description
1 polymer ?
#
loop_
_entity_poly.entity_id
_entity_poly.type
_entity_poly.pdbx_seq_one_letter_code
_entity_poly.pdbx_strand_id
1 'polypeptide(L)'
;MSSSGHGQSILKSKADLQKAWDYAQEGGRAGAGRVIVEGFVKFDYEITLLTVRHINGTSFLAPIGHRQEDGDYRESWQPQAMSDSALQKAQAIAEKSQVR
;
A
#
# COMPACT_ATOMS: atom_id res chain seq x y z
N MET A 1 3.37 4.12 -12.53
CA MET A 1 3.19 3.21 -11.38
C MET A 1 4.38 2.28 -11.35
N SER A 2 5.13 2.32 -10.26
CA SER A 2 6.05 1.23 -9.95
C SER A 2 5.31 0.13 -9.19
N SER A 3 5.88 -1.08 -9.21
CA SER A 3 5.44 -2.23 -8.43
C SER A 3 6.64 -2.78 -7.66
N SER A 4 6.42 -3.33 -6.46
CA SER A 4 7.47 -3.94 -5.62
C SER A 4 8.60 -2.98 -5.22
N GLY A 5 8.26 -1.73 -4.90
CA GLY A 5 9.24 -0.73 -4.43
C GLY A 5 10.24 -0.21 -5.49
N HIS A 6 10.23 -0.74 -6.72
CA HIS A 6 11.17 -0.32 -7.76
C HIS A 6 11.00 1.18 -8.10
N GLY A 7 12.07 1.96 -8.13
CA GLY A 7 11.96 3.41 -8.37
C GLY A 7 11.31 4.21 -7.23
N GLN A 8 11.11 3.62 -6.05
CA GLN A 8 10.65 4.31 -4.83
C GLN A 8 11.85 4.68 -3.95
N SER A 9 11.75 5.80 -3.22
CA SER A 9 12.79 6.22 -2.26
C SER A 9 12.15 6.88 -1.04
N ILE A 10 12.76 6.69 0.13
CA ILE A 10 12.40 7.42 1.35
C ILE A 10 13.32 8.63 1.48
N LEU A 11 12.74 9.83 1.39
CA LEU A 11 13.46 11.07 1.58
C LEU A 11 13.56 11.39 3.08
N LYS A 12 14.78 11.53 3.60
CA LYS A 12 15.06 11.94 4.99
C LYS A 12 15.58 13.37 5.07
N SER A 13 16.11 13.90 3.97
CA SER A 13 16.67 15.24 3.88
C SER A 13 16.62 15.80 2.46
N LYS A 14 16.95 17.09 2.31
CA LYS A 14 17.09 17.73 0.99
C LYS A 14 18.20 17.12 0.14
N ALA A 15 19.21 16.50 0.75
CA ALA A 15 20.30 15.87 0.02
C ALA A 15 19.85 14.63 -0.75
N ASP A 16 18.71 14.02 -0.37
CA ASP A 16 18.19 12.81 -1.02
C ASP A 16 17.45 13.13 -2.34
N LEU A 17 17.11 14.40 -2.60
CA LEU A 17 16.20 14.81 -3.67
C LEU A 17 16.68 14.41 -5.06
N GLN A 18 17.93 14.73 -5.40
CA GLN A 18 18.46 14.47 -6.74
C GLN A 18 18.53 12.96 -7.01
N LYS A 19 19.11 12.20 -6.08
CA LYS A 19 19.23 10.74 -6.20
C LYS A 19 17.86 10.06 -6.34
N ALA A 20 16.88 10.49 -5.54
CA ALA A 20 15.53 9.92 -5.60
C ALA A 20 14.81 10.27 -6.90
N TRP A 21 15.01 11.49 -7.41
CA TRP A 21 14.47 11.88 -8.71
C TRP A 21 15.04 11.02 -9.84
N ASP A 22 16.37 10.89 -9.91
CA ASP A 22 17.04 10.10 -10.94
C ASP A 22 16.59 8.64 -10.89
N TYR A 23 16.58 8.04 -9.69
CA TYR A 23 16.11 6.67 -9.49
C TYR A 23 14.63 6.46 -9.88
N ALA A 24 13.76 7.43 -9.60
CA ALA A 24 12.35 7.36 -9.99
C ALA A 24 12.15 7.49 -11.51
N GLN A 25 12.99 8.26 -12.21
CA GLN A 25 12.92 8.36 -13.67
C GLN A 25 13.45 7.09 -14.37
N GLU A 26 14.51 6.49 -13.84
CA GLU A 26 15.13 5.27 -14.39
C GLU A 26 14.30 4.01 -14.10
N GLY A 27 13.73 3.90 -12.89
CA GLY A 27 12.99 2.72 -12.43
C GLY A 27 11.52 2.63 -12.88
N GLY A 28 11.01 3.63 -13.60
CA GLY A 28 9.62 3.67 -14.05
C GLY A 28 9.36 2.78 -15.27
N ARG A 29 8.40 1.85 -15.16
CA ARG A 29 7.95 0.93 -16.25
C ARG A 29 7.61 1.57 -17.61
N ALA A 30 7.49 2.90 -17.68
CA ALA A 30 7.04 3.62 -18.87
C ALA A 30 7.97 4.75 -19.33
N GLY A 31 9.12 4.99 -18.69
CA GLY A 31 10.07 6.03 -19.11
C GLY A 31 9.48 7.47 -19.13
N ALA A 32 9.95 8.31 -18.22
CA ALA A 32 9.72 9.75 -18.15
C ALA A 32 8.34 10.25 -17.65
N GLY A 33 8.39 10.98 -16.52
CA GLY A 33 7.73 12.29 -16.46
C GLY A 33 6.88 12.59 -15.23
N ARG A 34 6.28 11.59 -14.56
CA ARG A 34 5.40 11.86 -13.40
C ARG A 34 5.69 10.93 -12.23
N VAL A 35 5.93 11.55 -11.08
CA VAL A 35 6.08 10.90 -9.78
C VAL A 35 4.95 11.35 -8.85
N ILE A 36 4.66 10.55 -7.84
CA ILE A 36 3.80 10.93 -6.72
C ILE A 36 4.72 11.14 -5.51
N VAL A 37 4.48 12.19 -4.75
CA VAL A 37 5.16 12.45 -3.46
C VAL A 37 4.12 12.31 -2.36
N GLU A 38 4.35 11.36 -1.46
CA GLU A 38 3.42 11.05 -0.37
C GLU A 38 4.07 11.39 0.98
N GLY A 39 3.24 11.81 1.94
CA GLY A 39 3.68 11.97 3.32
C GLY A 39 3.96 10.61 3.95
N PHE A 40 5.05 10.50 4.72
CA PHE A 40 5.37 9.25 5.41
C PHE A 40 4.36 8.98 6.53
N VAL A 41 3.52 7.96 6.36
CA VAL A 41 2.54 7.55 7.38
C VAL A 41 3.24 6.70 8.42
N LYS A 42 3.23 7.13 9.68
CA LYS A 42 3.57 6.27 10.82
C LYS A 42 2.32 5.49 11.20
N PHE A 43 2.36 4.18 11.03
CA PHE A 43 1.26 3.26 11.37
C PHE A 43 1.76 2.16 12.30
N ASP A 44 0.84 1.56 13.06
CA ASP A 44 1.17 0.48 14.00
C ASP A 44 1.39 -0.85 13.27
N TYR A 45 0.63 -1.10 12.21
CA TYR A 45 0.73 -2.25 11.31
C TYR A 45 0.02 -1.94 9.98
N GLU A 46 0.34 -2.71 8.94
CA GLU A 46 -0.33 -2.66 7.64
C GLU A 46 -1.14 -3.94 7.40
N ILE A 47 -2.23 -3.83 6.65
CA ILE A 47 -3.08 -4.97 6.29
C ILE A 47 -3.41 -4.98 4.81
N THR A 48 -3.71 -6.17 4.32
CA THR A 48 -4.51 -6.38 3.11
C THR A 48 -5.89 -6.90 3.53
N LEU A 49 -6.96 -6.17 3.18
CA LEU A 49 -8.34 -6.63 3.39
C LEU A 49 -8.87 -7.23 2.09
N LEU A 50 -8.75 -8.56 1.96
CA LEU A 50 -9.31 -9.27 0.81
C LEU A 50 -10.83 -9.11 0.80
N THR A 51 -11.33 -8.46 -0.24
CA THR A 51 -12.71 -8.06 -0.40
C THR A 51 -13.26 -8.67 -1.68
N VAL A 52 -14.31 -9.48 -1.56
CA VAL A 52 -14.90 -10.23 -2.67
C VAL A 52 -16.26 -9.64 -3.01
N ARG A 53 -16.41 -9.15 -4.25
CA ARG A 53 -17.71 -8.78 -4.82
C ARG A 53 -18.30 -9.98 -5.54
N HIS A 54 -19.53 -10.35 -5.21
CA HIS A 54 -20.25 -11.48 -5.79
C HIS A 54 -21.73 -11.14 -6.02
N ILE A 55 -22.47 -12.06 -6.64
CA ILE A 55 -23.88 -11.86 -7.00
C ILE A 55 -24.80 -11.52 -5.80
N ASN A 56 -24.40 -11.92 -4.59
CA ASN A 56 -25.15 -11.69 -3.36
C ASN A 56 -24.63 -10.50 -2.53
N GLY A 57 -23.74 -9.66 -3.09
CA GLY A 57 -23.18 -8.49 -2.40
C GLY A 57 -21.67 -8.57 -2.21
N THR A 58 -21.17 -7.95 -1.15
CA THR A 58 -19.75 -7.86 -0.84
C THR A 58 -19.44 -8.62 0.44
N SER A 59 -18.41 -9.47 0.39
CA SER A 59 -17.90 -10.21 1.54
C SER A 59 -16.47 -9.77 1.86
N PHE A 60 -16.16 -9.67 3.15
CA PHE A 60 -14.83 -9.34 3.65
C PHE A 60 -14.23 -10.56 4.36
N LEU A 61 -12.99 -10.91 4.03
CA LEU A 61 -12.24 -11.88 4.81
C LEU A 61 -11.67 -11.23 6.07
N ALA A 62 -11.21 -12.05 7.02
CA ALA A 62 -10.46 -11.54 8.17
C ALA A 62 -9.22 -10.74 7.68
N PRO A 63 -8.82 -9.66 8.36
CA PRO A 63 -7.71 -8.83 7.90
C PRO A 63 -6.41 -9.65 7.89
N ILE A 64 -5.64 -9.51 6.81
CA ILE A 64 -4.34 -10.16 6.65
C ILE A 64 -3.28 -9.13 6.99
N GLY A 65 -2.55 -9.34 8.08
CA GLY A 65 -1.36 -8.56 8.39
C GLY A 65 -0.22 -9.00 7.48
N HIS A 66 0.66 -8.09 7.09
CA HIS A 66 1.87 -8.45 6.37
C HIS A 66 3.04 -7.55 6.76
N ARG A 67 4.25 -8.05 6.53
CA ARG A 67 5.48 -7.28 6.69
C ARG A 67 6.17 -7.11 5.34
N GLN A 68 6.39 -5.85 4.97
CA GLN A 68 7.25 -5.47 3.84
C GLN A 68 8.65 -5.13 4.34
N GLU A 69 9.68 -5.48 3.56
CA GLU A 69 11.06 -5.08 3.82
C GLU A 69 11.76 -4.88 2.48
N ASP A 70 12.36 -3.70 2.30
CA ASP A 70 12.98 -3.24 1.04
C ASP A 70 12.05 -3.28 -0.19
N GLY A 71 10.74 -3.08 0.02
CA GLY A 71 9.74 -3.09 -1.05
C GLY A 71 9.21 -4.48 -1.42
N ASP A 72 9.68 -5.51 -0.74
CA ASP A 72 9.27 -6.90 -0.94
C ASP A 72 8.49 -7.46 0.26
N TYR A 73 7.46 -8.22 -0.07
CA TYR A 73 6.67 -8.98 0.89
C TYR A 73 7.54 -10.04 1.57
N ARG A 74 7.45 -10.14 2.89
CA ARG A 74 8.20 -11.14 3.68
C ARG A 74 7.30 -12.21 4.27
N GLU A 75 6.25 -11.80 4.97
CA GLU A 75 5.34 -12.71 5.64
C GLU A 75 3.95 -12.11 5.78
N SER A 76 2.95 -12.97 5.94
CA SER A 76 1.57 -12.61 6.25
C SER A 76 0.99 -13.56 7.28
N TRP A 77 0.01 -13.06 8.02
CA TRP A 77 -0.73 -13.83 9.02
C TRP A 77 -2.18 -13.38 9.05
N GLN A 78 -3.05 -14.28 9.50
CA GLN A 78 -4.49 -14.05 9.58
C GLN A 78 -5.06 -14.76 10.82
N PRO A 79 -5.86 -14.08 11.67
CA PRO A 79 -6.24 -12.67 11.58
C PRO A 79 -5.15 -11.71 12.10
N GLN A 80 -5.01 -10.53 11.49
CA GLN A 80 -4.38 -9.39 12.14
C GLN A 80 -5.28 -8.88 13.26
N ALA A 81 -4.73 -8.72 14.46
CA ALA A 81 -5.44 -8.09 15.56
C ALA A 81 -5.73 -6.62 15.24
N MET A 82 -6.99 -6.20 15.38
CA MET A 82 -7.44 -4.84 15.14
C MET A 82 -8.50 -4.45 16.16
N SER A 83 -8.64 -3.17 16.46
CA SER A 83 -9.84 -2.70 17.15
C SER A 83 -11.05 -2.81 16.23
N ASP A 84 -12.23 -3.03 16.80
CA ASP A 84 -13.50 -3.11 16.04
C ASP A 84 -13.71 -1.84 15.19
N SER A 85 -13.36 -0.68 15.76
CA SER A 85 -13.45 0.60 15.05
C SER A 85 -12.55 0.70 13.82
N ALA A 86 -11.34 0.11 13.88
CA ALA A 86 -10.42 0.08 12.74
C ALA A 86 -10.91 -0.90 11.67
N LEU A 87 -11.40 -2.08 12.07
CA LEU A 87 -11.94 -3.08 11.15
C LEU A 87 -13.16 -2.55 10.38
N GLN A 88 -14.10 -1.91 11.09
CA GLN A 88 -15.28 -1.29 10.48
C GLN A 88 -14.91 -0.21 9.46
N LYS A 89 -13.93 0.64 9.78
CA LYS A 89 -13.44 1.67 8.84
C LYS A 89 -12.76 1.05 7.62
N ALA A 90 -11.95 0.01 7.80
CA ALA A 90 -11.29 -0.69 6.70
C ALA A 90 -12.31 -1.31 5.73
N GLN A 91 -13.36 -1.97 6.25
CA GLN A 91 -14.45 -2.53 5.45
C GLN A 91 -15.23 -1.42 4.71
N ALA A 92 -15.54 -0.30 5.37
CA ALA A 92 -16.26 0.81 4.75
C ALA A 92 -15.47 1.48 3.61
N ILE A 93 -14.13 1.54 3.72
CA ILE A 93 -13.26 2.03 2.63
C ILE A 93 -13.27 1.02 1.48
N ALA A 94 -13.07 -0.26 1.78
CA ALA A 94 -13.02 -1.32 0.78
C ALA A 94 -14.34 -1.45 -0.01
N GLU A 95 -15.50 -1.29 0.64
CA GLU A 95 -16.81 -1.27 -0.03
C GLU A 95 -16.93 -0.12 -1.04
N LYS A 96 -16.49 1.08 -0.66
CA LYS A 96 -16.57 2.28 -1.51
C LYS A 96 -15.64 2.22 -2.72
N SER A 97 -14.50 1.53 -2.57
CA SER A 97 -13.50 1.40 -3.64
C SER A 97 -13.89 0.40 -4.73
N GLN A 98 -15.00 -0.32 -4.60
CA GLN A 98 -15.46 -1.23 -5.64
C GLN A 98 -16.12 -0.45 -6.79
N VAL A 99 -15.61 -0.67 -7.99
CA VAL A 99 -16.19 -0.15 -9.24
C VAL A 99 -17.60 -0.76 -9.39
N ARG A 100 -18.59 0.09 -9.67
CA ARG A 100 -19.97 -0.35 -9.95
C ARG A 100 -20.05 -1.19 -11.21
#